data_AF-W1S887-F1
#
_entry.id   AF-W1S887-F1
#
_cell.length_a   1.000
_cell.length_b   1.000
_cell.length_c   1.000
_cell.angle_alpha   90.00
_cell.angle_beta   90.00
_cell.angle_gamma   90.00
#
_symmetry.space_group_name_H-M   'P 1'
#
loop_
_entity.id
_entity.type
_entity.pdbx_description
1 polymer ?
#
loop_
_entity_poly.entity_id
_entity_poly.type
_entity_poly.pdbx_seq_one_letter_code
_entity_poly.pdbx_strand_id
1 'polypeptide(L)'
;MLAYGLAALAGMVDALGLLKLGGLFVSFMSGNSTRLAVTLTARNDIAIRAAGLIGAFLCGVVMGALAAAVAGRWRKQAVLALTLALLLLSACLTMVPGMALTLAMAAAMGAVNNVFQRNGEVSIGVTYMTGALVKAGQAIAATLTGGPRWGWLPHLLLWCSLIAGAVAGTALFASLQLGALWLACAWCLALLAWSFRIGPLPQSPA
;
A
#
# COMPACT_ATOMS: atom_id res chain seq x y z
N MET A 1 7.01 -4.86 13.04
CA MET A 1 8.11 -4.95 12.06
C MET A 1 7.59 -5.11 10.64
N LEU A 2 6.96 -6.24 10.28
CA LEU A 2 6.42 -6.43 8.90
C LEU A 2 5.44 -5.31 8.48
N ALA A 3 4.52 -4.90 9.36
CA ALA A 3 3.56 -3.83 9.06
C ALA A 3 4.23 -2.47 8.80
N TYR A 4 5.27 -2.13 9.58
CA TYR A 4 6.04 -0.90 9.40
C TYR A 4 6.85 -0.93 8.11
N GLY A 5 7.47 -2.08 7.78
CA GLY A 5 8.19 -2.26 6.51
C GLY A 5 7.26 -2.15 5.30
N LEU A 6 6.05 -2.69 5.39
CA LEU A 6 5.03 -2.55 4.33
C LEU A 6 4.47 -1.14 4.23
N ALA A 7 4.30 -0.42 5.35
CA ALA A 7 3.96 0.99 5.33
C ALA A 7 5.05 1.81 4.63
N ALA A 8 6.33 1.55 4.92
CA ALA A 8 7.44 2.20 4.21
C ALA A 8 7.45 1.86 2.71
N LEU A 9 7.19 0.60 2.34
CA LEU A 9 7.04 0.21 0.92
C LEU A 9 5.91 0.99 0.25
N ALA A 10 4.73 1.05 0.89
CA ALA A 10 3.56 1.76 0.36
C ALA A 10 3.87 3.25 0.16
N GLY A 11 4.50 3.89 1.15
CA GLY A 11 4.88 5.30 1.05
C GLY A 11 5.85 5.57 -0.09
N MET A 12 6.84 4.69 -0.28
CA MET A 12 7.78 4.79 -1.40
C MET A 12 7.07 4.68 -2.75
N VAL A 13 6.22 3.66 -2.93
CA VAL A 13 5.46 3.45 -4.18
C VAL A 13 4.48 4.61 -4.44
N ASP A 14 3.86 5.14 -3.40
CA ASP A 14 2.97 6.30 -3.48
C ASP A 14 3.69 7.56 -3.94
N ALA A 15 4.88 7.85 -3.39
CA ALA A 15 5.68 8.99 -3.82
C ALA A 15 6.07 8.88 -5.31
N LEU A 16 6.56 7.70 -5.73
CA LEU A 16 6.90 7.44 -7.13
C LEU A 16 5.68 7.59 -8.06
N GLY A 17 4.53 7.05 -7.64
CA GLY A 17 3.28 7.13 -8.39
C GLY A 17 2.78 8.56 -8.52
N LEU A 18 2.80 9.34 -7.43
CA LEU A 18 2.36 10.72 -7.41
C LEU A 18 3.22 11.61 -8.31
N LEU A 19 4.55 11.46 -8.24
CA LEU A 19 5.50 12.19 -9.08
C LEU A 19 5.31 11.86 -10.57
N LYS A 20 4.99 10.61 -10.91
CA LYS A 20 4.69 10.20 -12.30
C LYS A 20 3.33 10.70 -12.79
N LEU A 21 2.31 10.64 -11.94
CA LEU A 21 0.92 10.95 -12.32
C LEU A 21 0.59 12.44 -12.28
N GLY A 22 1.43 13.27 -11.64
CA GLY A 22 1.22 14.71 -11.59
C GLY A 22 -0.03 15.13 -10.81
N GLY A 23 -0.41 14.37 -9.77
CA GLY A 23 -1.53 14.73 -8.88
C GLY A 23 -2.64 13.68 -8.69
N LEU A 24 -2.47 12.47 -9.23
CA LEU A 24 -3.27 11.29 -8.88
C LEU A 24 -2.44 10.31 -8.04
N PHE A 25 -3.12 9.42 -7.32
CA PHE A 25 -2.50 8.53 -6.34
C PHE A 25 -2.64 7.07 -6.74
N VAL A 26 -1.64 6.23 -6.44
CA VAL A 26 -1.72 4.78 -6.71
C VAL A 26 -2.34 4.01 -5.53
N SER A 27 -2.35 4.55 -4.31
CA SER A 27 -3.03 3.94 -3.16
C SER A 27 -4.17 4.77 -2.55
N PHE A 28 -4.16 6.10 -2.69
CA PHE A 28 -5.12 6.99 -2.03
C PHE A 28 -6.40 7.19 -2.87
N MET A 29 -7.24 6.15 -2.90
CA MET A 29 -8.43 6.11 -3.76
C MET A 29 -9.50 7.13 -3.40
N SER A 30 -9.67 7.51 -2.12
CA SER A 30 -10.59 8.59 -1.75
C SER A 30 -10.21 9.92 -2.42
N GLY A 31 -8.91 10.23 -2.49
CA GLY A 31 -8.42 11.41 -3.21
C GLY A 31 -8.69 11.32 -4.72
N ASN A 32 -8.47 10.15 -5.32
CA ASN A 32 -8.81 9.92 -6.73
C ASN A 32 -10.31 10.04 -6.99
N SER A 33 -11.18 9.59 -6.08
CA SER A 33 -12.63 9.72 -6.22
C SER A 33 -13.06 11.20 -6.18
N THR A 34 -12.46 12.01 -5.31
CA THR A 34 -12.69 13.47 -5.31
C THR A 34 -12.21 14.11 -6.60
N ARG A 35 -11.01 13.74 -7.08
CA ARG A 35 -10.48 14.22 -8.37
C ARG A 35 -11.39 13.81 -9.54
N LEU A 36 -11.86 12.57 -9.55
CA LEU A 36 -12.81 12.06 -10.53
C LEU A 36 -14.07 12.91 -10.54
N ALA A 37 -14.71 13.11 -9.38
CA ALA A 37 -15.95 13.87 -9.26
C ALA A 37 -15.81 15.32 -9.76
N VAL A 38 -14.72 16.00 -9.36
CA VAL A 38 -14.45 17.39 -9.76
C VAL A 38 -14.12 17.50 -11.25
N THR A 39 -13.45 16.51 -11.83
CA THR A 39 -13.03 16.55 -13.25
C THR A 39 -14.06 15.98 -14.22
N LEU A 40 -15.08 15.28 -13.70
CA LEU A 40 -16.19 14.73 -14.48
C LEU A 40 -16.98 15.83 -15.20
N THR A 41 -17.20 16.95 -14.51
CA THR A 41 -17.94 18.11 -15.05
C THR A 41 -17.11 18.89 -16.08
N ALA A 42 -15.78 18.83 -15.99
CA ALA A 42 -14.86 19.54 -16.86
C ALA A 42 -14.48 18.77 -18.15
N ARG A 43 -15.01 17.54 -18.37
CA ARG A 43 -14.66 16.64 -19.50
C ARG A 43 -13.14 16.48 -19.70
N ASN A 44 -12.40 16.30 -18.61
CA ASN A 44 -10.95 16.20 -18.63
C ASN A 44 -10.49 14.73 -18.57
N ASP A 45 -9.41 14.39 -19.28
CA ASP A 45 -8.74 13.08 -19.26
C ASP A 45 -8.40 12.59 -17.84
N ILE A 46 -8.20 13.51 -16.89
CA ILE A 46 -7.95 13.18 -15.46
C ILE A 46 -9.05 12.28 -14.89
N ALA A 47 -10.31 12.46 -15.30
CA ALA A 47 -11.43 11.62 -14.85
C ALA A 47 -11.22 10.15 -15.25
N ILE A 48 -10.88 9.89 -16.51
CA ILE A 48 -10.63 8.54 -17.01
C ILE A 48 -9.44 7.91 -16.30
N ARG A 49 -8.36 8.68 -16.08
CA ARG A 49 -7.18 8.20 -15.36
C ARG A 49 -7.50 7.84 -13.90
N ALA A 50 -8.23 8.71 -13.20
CA ALA A 50 -8.65 8.47 -11.82
C ALA A 50 -9.55 7.23 -11.72
N ALA A 51 -10.53 7.09 -12.62
CA ALA A 51 -11.40 5.91 -12.68
C ALA A 51 -10.60 4.62 -12.96
N GLY A 52 -9.64 4.68 -13.89
CA GLY A 52 -8.75 3.56 -14.19
C GLY A 52 -7.92 3.13 -12.98
N LEU A 53 -7.34 4.08 -12.23
CA LEU A 53 -6.59 3.80 -11.01
C LEU A 53 -7.46 3.17 -9.92
N ILE A 54 -8.69 3.68 -9.74
CA ILE A 54 -9.68 3.10 -8.81
C ILE A 54 -10.01 1.66 -9.20
N GLY A 55 -10.30 1.41 -10.48
CA GLY A 55 -10.59 0.09 -11.01
C GLY A 55 -9.42 -0.88 -10.81
N ALA A 56 -8.20 -0.48 -11.17
CA ALA A 56 -7.01 -1.31 -11.02
C ALA A 56 -6.70 -1.61 -9.55
N PHE A 57 -6.83 -0.63 -8.65
CA PHE A 57 -6.69 -0.84 -7.21
C PHE A 57 -7.73 -1.85 -6.70
N LEU A 58 -9.01 -1.70 -7.09
CA LEU A 58 -10.06 -2.64 -6.71
C LEU A 58 -9.80 -4.05 -7.22
N CYS A 59 -9.38 -4.20 -8.48
CA CYS A 59 -8.95 -5.49 -9.03
C CYS A 59 -7.79 -6.09 -8.21
N GLY A 60 -6.82 -5.26 -7.83
CA GLY A 60 -5.73 -5.64 -6.92
C GLY A 60 -6.24 -6.17 -5.58
N VAL A 61 -7.18 -5.46 -4.95
CA VAL A 61 -7.81 -5.89 -3.68
C VAL A 61 -8.49 -7.25 -3.85
N VAL A 62 -9.27 -7.45 -4.92
CA VAL A 62 -9.97 -8.71 -5.22
C VAL A 62 -8.97 -9.84 -5.42
N MET A 63 -7.94 -9.65 -6.24
CA MET A 63 -6.89 -10.66 -6.46
C MET A 63 -6.15 -11.00 -5.16
N GLY A 64 -5.84 -10.00 -4.33
CA GLY A 64 -5.21 -10.20 -3.04
C GLY A 64 -6.09 -10.98 -2.06
N ALA A 65 -7.39 -10.69 -2.02
CA ALA A 65 -8.35 -11.43 -1.20
C ALA A 65 -8.49 -12.88 -1.65
N LEU A 66 -8.58 -13.13 -2.96
CA LEU A 66 -8.62 -14.48 -3.53
C LEU A 66 -7.33 -15.26 -3.23
N ALA A 67 -6.16 -14.64 -3.43
CA ALA A 67 -4.87 -15.24 -3.09
C ALA A 67 -4.76 -15.59 -1.60
N ALA A 68 -5.25 -14.71 -0.73
CA ALA A 68 -5.30 -14.95 0.71
C ALA A 68 -6.23 -16.13 1.06
N ALA A 69 -7.42 -16.19 0.45
CA ALA A 69 -8.39 -17.27 0.67
C ALA A 69 -7.84 -18.63 0.23
N VAL A 70 -7.27 -18.73 -0.97
CA VAL A 70 -6.70 -19.98 -1.51
C VAL A 70 -5.50 -20.45 -0.69
N ALA A 71 -4.65 -19.54 -0.22
CA ALA A 71 -3.44 -19.90 0.52
C ALA A 71 -3.67 -20.23 2.01
N GLY A 72 -4.86 -19.94 2.56
CA GLY A 72 -5.22 -20.21 3.96
C GLY A 72 -4.19 -19.69 4.96
N ARG A 73 -3.51 -20.60 5.67
CA ARG A 73 -2.48 -20.25 6.68
C ARG A 73 -1.27 -19.49 6.10
N TRP A 74 -1.03 -19.59 4.79
CA TRP A 74 0.05 -18.92 4.05
C TRP A 74 -0.39 -17.62 3.37
N ARG A 75 -1.56 -17.08 3.73
CA ARG A 75 -2.12 -15.87 3.11
C ARG A 75 -1.16 -14.68 3.03
N LYS A 76 -0.35 -14.44 4.08
CA LYS A 76 0.57 -13.29 4.11
C LYS A 76 1.60 -13.41 2.99
N GLN A 77 2.19 -14.59 2.85
CA GLN A 77 3.18 -14.92 1.85
C GLN A 77 2.59 -14.84 0.44
N ALA A 78 1.39 -15.40 0.24
CA ALA A 78 0.72 -15.36 -1.06
C ALA A 78 0.39 -13.93 -1.52
N VAL A 79 -0.15 -13.10 -0.63
CA VAL A 79 -0.44 -11.70 -0.94
C VAL A 79 0.84 -10.91 -1.21
N LEU A 80 1.90 -11.10 -0.41
CA LEU A 80 3.19 -10.45 -0.63
C LEU A 80 3.84 -10.87 -1.95
N ALA A 81 3.73 -12.15 -2.34
CA ALA A 81 4.21 -12.64 -3.63
C ALA A 81 3.43 -12.01 -4.80
N LEU A 82 2.11 -11.90 -4.69
CA LEU A 82 1.27 -11.21 -5.67
C LEU A 82 1.64 -9.72 -5.77
N THR A 83 1.77 -9.02 -4.64
CA THR A 83 2.21 -7.62 -4.61
C THR A 83 3.58 -7.46 -5.28
N LEU A 84 4.53 -8.34 -4.98
CA LEU A 84 5.85 -8.33 -5.62
C LEU A 84 5.75 -8.53 -7.14
N ALA A 85 4.94 -9.50 -7.60
CA ALA A 85 4.75 -9.76 -9.03
C ALA A 85 4.17 -8.54 -9.76
N LEU A 86 3.19 -7.85 -9.17
CA LEU A 86 2.60 -6.63 -9.72
C LEU A 86 3.57 -5.44 -9.72
N LEU A 87 4.43 -5.33 -8.69
CA LEU A 87 5.49 -4.31 -8.67
C LEU A 87 6.59 -4.59 -9.71
N LEU A 88 6.98 -5.86 -9.89
CA LEU A 88 7.92 -6.26 -10.94
C LEU A 88 7.35 -5.98 -12.33
N LEU A 89 6.07 -6.31 -12.55
CA LEU A 89 5.36 -5.93 -13.77
C LEU A 89 5.41 -4.41 -13.99
N SER A 90 5.14 -3.62 -12.94
CA SER A 90 5.24 -2.15 -13.01
C SER A 90 6.63 -1.68 -13.40
N ALA A 91 7.69 -2.27 -12.82
CA ALA A 91 9.08 -1.93 -13.12
C ALA A 91 9.46 -2.26 -14.57
N CYS A 92 8.98 -3.39 -15.11
CA CYS A 92 9.18 -3.77 -16.51
C CYS A 92 8.43 -2.86 -17.50
N LEU A 93 7.35 -2.21 -17.07
CA LEU A 93 6.54 -1.31 -17.89
C LEU A 93 7.03 0.14 -17.91
N THR A 94 8.19 0.45 -17.32
CA THR A 94 8.72 1.82 -17.20
C THR A 94 8.92 2.54 -18.53
N MET A 95 9.22 1.80 -19.60
CA MET A 95 9.38 2.33 -20.96
C MET A 95 8.10 2.31 -21.79
N VAL A 96 7.01 1.71 -21.28
CA VAL A 96 5.73 1.62 -21.99
C VAL A 96 4.94 2.91 -21.76
N PRO A 97 4.52 3.63 -22.83
CA PRO A 97 3.74 4.85 -22.69
C PRO A 97 2.33 4.56 -22.14
N GLY A 98 1.71 5.57 -21.55
CA GLY A 98 0.36 5.48 -21.01
C GLY A 98 0.32 5.06 -19.54
N MET A 99 -0.79 4.41 -19.14
CA MET A 99 -1.10 4.15 -17.74
C MET A 99 -0.74 2.75 -17.24
N ALA A 100 -0.27 1.85 -18.11
CA ALA A 100 -0.07 0.44 -17.76
C ALA A 100 0.78 0.26 -16.49
N LEU A 101 1.91 0.99 -16.38
CA LEU A 101 2.76 1.02 -15.20
C LEU A 101 2.00 1.45 -13.95
N THR A 102 1.26 2.56 -14.00
CA THR A 102 0.59 3.13 -12.81
C THR A 102 -0.64 2.33 -12.40
N LEU A 103 -1.30 1.66 -13.36
CA LEU A 103 -2.37 0.71 -13.08
C LEU A 103 -1.82 -0.54 -12.38
N ALA A 104 -0.69 -1.07 -12.82
CA ALA A 104 -0.01 -2.18 -12.14
C ALA A 104 0.45 -1.79 -10.72
N MET A 105 0.96 -0.57 -10.53
CA MET A 105 1.28 -0.04 -9.19
C MET A 105 0.03 0.04 -8.31
N ALA A 106 -1.07 0.58 -8.85
CA ALA A 106 -2.33 0.68 -8.12
C ALA A 106 -2.89 -0.69 -7.74
N ALA A 107 -2.82 -1.67 -8.64
CA ALA A 107 -3.18 -3.05 -8.35
C ALA A 107 -2.29 -3.66 -7.25
N ALA A 108 -0.98 -3.40 -7.26
CA ALA A 108 -0.07 -3.87 -6.22
C ALA A 108 -0.44 -3.29 -4.84
N MET A 109 -0.74 -1.99 -4.79
CA MET A 109 -1.18 -1.29 -3.57
C MET A 109 -2.58 -1.74 -3.11
N GLY A 110 -3.45 -2.13 -4.04
CA GLY A 110 -4.72 -2.78 -3.72
C GLY A 110 -4.49 -4.15 -3.06
N ALA A 111 -3.66 -4.99 -3.68
CA ALA A 111 -3.40 -6.35 -3.20
C ALA A 111 -2.81 -6.36 -1.79
N VAL A 112 -1.85 -5.48 -1.49
CA VAL A 112 -1.09 -5.50 -0.21
C VAL A 112 -1.95 -5.23 1.03
N ASN A 113 -3.14 -4.62 0.86
CA ASN A 113 -4.08 -4.42 1.99
C ASN A 113 -4.64 -5.73 2.55
N ASN A 114 -4.49 -6.84 1.84
CA ASN A 114 -4.94 -8.16 2.29
C ASN A 114 -3.90 -8.91 3.15
N VAL A 115 -2.70 -8.35 3.36
CA VAL A 115 -1.64 -9.02 4.16
C VAL A 115 -2.08 -9.17 5.62
N PHE A 116 -2.68 -8.14 6.21
CA PHE A 116 -3.08 -8.13 7.62
C PHE A 116 -4.59 -8.18 7.77
N GLN A 117 -5.19 -9.34 7.54
CA GLN A 117 -6.61 -9.56 7.82
C GLN A 117 -6.82 -10.26 9.17
N ARG A 118 -7.93 -9.99 9.84
CA ARG A 118 -8.42 -10.74 11.01
C ARG A 118 -9.93 -10.90 10.83
N ASN A 119 -10.42 -12.14 10.88
CA ASN A 119 -11.84 -12.47 10.70
C ASN A 119 -12.44 -11.91 9.39
N GLY A 120 -11.69 -11.97 8.28
CA GLY A 120 -12.15 -11.46 6.98
C GLY A 120 -12.03 -9.94 6.82
N GLU A 121 -11.73 -9.19 7.89
CA GLU A 121 -11.57 -7.74 7.84
C GLU A 121 -10.09 -7.32 7.87
N VAL A 122 -9.77 -6.19 7.25
CA VAL A 122 -8.42 -5.62 7.30
C VAL A 122 -8.13 -5.10 8.70
N SER A 123 -7.23 -5.77 9.42
CA SER A 123 -6.84 -5.42 10.80
C SER A 123 -5.77 -4.34 10.85
N ILE A 124 -4.86 -4.30 9.87
CA ILE A 124 -3.86 -3.24 9.71
C ILE A 124 -3.85 -2.81 8.25
N GLY A 125 -4.54 -1.72 7.95
CA GLY A 125 -4.53 -1.12 6.62
C GLY A 125 -3.24 -0.33 6.40
N VAL A 126 -2.29 -0.91 5.66
CA VAL A 126 -1.00 -0.26 5.36
C VAL A 126 -1.14 0.89 4.36
N THR A 127 -2.26 0.99 3.64
CA THR A 127 -2.63 2.18 2.84
C THR A 127 -3.78 2.99 3.46
N TYR A 128 -4.28 2.62 4.64
CA TYR A 128 -5.36 3.31 5.37
C TYR A 128 -4.79 4.22 6.46
N MET A 129 -3.79 5.05 6.11
CA MET A 129 -2.95 5.69 7.12
C MET A 129 -3.63 6.84 7.88
N THR A 130 -4.69 7.44 7.33
CA THR A 130 -5.53 8.39 8.06
C THR A 130 -6.11 7.75 9.32
N GLY A 131 -6.53 6.48 9.24
CA GLY A 131 -7.03 5.73 10.40
C GLY A 131 -5.94 5.48 11.44
N ALA A 132 -4.69 5.25 11.03
CA ALA A 132 -3.56 5.13 11.96
C ALA A 132 -3.31 6.44 12.72
N LEU A 133 -3.35 7.58 12.03
CA LEU A 133 -3.17 8.89 12.67
C LEU A 133 -4.31 9.21 13.65
N VAL A 134 -5.56 8.92 13.29
CA VAL A 134 -6.72 9.06 14.19
C VAL A 134 -6.56 8.18 15.42
N LYS A 135 -6.19 6.90 15.26
CA LYS A 135 -5.94 5.97 16.37
C LYS A 135 -4.78 6.43 17.26
N ALA A 136 -3.72 7.00 16.69
CA ALA A 136 -2.63 7.60 17.45
C ALA A 136 -3.15 8.76 18.31
N GLY A 137 -3.93 9.68 17.74
CA GLY A 137 -4.53 10.80 18.47
C GLY A 137 -5.47 10.36 19.60
N GLN A 138 -6.35 9.39 19.33
CA GLN A 138 -7.23 8.80 20.35
C GLN A 138 -6.44 8.13 21.47
N ALA A 139 -5.37 7.40 21.14
CA ALA A 139 -4.53 6.74 22.12
C ALA A 139 -3.69 7.74 22.94
N ILE A 140 -3.26 8.87 22.35
CA ILE A 140 -2.63 9.97 23.09
C ILE A 140 -3.65 10.54 24.10
N ALA A 141 -4.88 10.83 23.66
CA ALA A 141 -5.94 11.31 24.54
C ALA A 141 -6.20 10.31 25.69
N ALA A 142 -6.25 9.02 25.40
CA ALA A 142 -6.40 7.98 26.40
C ALA A 142 -5.24 7.97 27.41
N THR A 143 -3.98 8.13 26.96
CA THR A 143 -2.83 8.27 27.87
C THR A 143 -2.98 9.46 28.81
N LEU A 144 -3.50 10.59 28.31
CA LEU A 144 -3.72 11.80 29.12
C LEU A 144 -4.84 11.62 30.16
N THR A 145 -5.79 10.71 29.92
CA THR A 145 -6.90 10.41 30.84
C THR A 145 -6.65 9.17 31.72
N GLY A 146 -5.40 8.73 31.88
CA GLY A 146 -5.03 7.60 32.76
C GLY A 146 -5.03 6.22 32.09
N GLY A 147 -5.15 6.17 30.77
CA GLY A 147 -5.01 4.95 29.97
C GLY A 147 -3.54 4.53 29.75
N PRO A 148 -3.30 3.49 28.94
CA PRO A 148 -1.97 2.95 28.71
C PRO A 148 -0.98 3.99 28.17
N ARG A 149 0.20 4.11 28.80
CA ARG A 149 1.21 5.13 28.49
C ARG A 149 1.74 5.11 27.05
N TRP A 150 1.80 3.93 26.43
CA TRP A 150 2.43 3.70 25.13
C TRP A 150 1.48 3.18 24.05
N GLY A 151 0.17 3.24 24.28
CA GLY A 151 -0.83 2.72 23.32
C GLY A 151 -0.83 3.42 21.96
N TRP A 152 -0.35 4.67 21.89
CA TRP A 152 -0.26 5.47 20.67
C TRP A 152 0.94 5.13 19.78
N LEU A 153 2.01 4.61 20.39
CA LEU A 153 3.31 4.45 19.73
C LEU A 153 3.24 3.55 18.49
N PRO A 154 2.56 2.39 18.49
CA PRO A 154 2.48 1.55 17.30
C PRO A 154 1.79 2.23 16.11
N HIS A 155 0.76 3.04 16.38
CA HIS A 155 0.02 3.77 15.35
C HIS A 155 0.85 4.91 14.76
N LEU A 156 1.55 5.65 15.62
CA LEU A 156 2.43 6.71 15.18
C LEU A 156 3.62 6.15 14.38
N LEU A 157 4.25 5.07 14.84
CA LEU A 157 5.34 4.42 14.12
C LEU A 157 4.91 3.90 12.74
N LEU A 158 3.68 3.41 12.61
CA LEU A 158 3.13 3.00 11.31
C LEU A 158 3.03 4.20 10.35
N TRP A 159 2.50 5.33 10.83
CA TRP A 159 2.40 6.56 10.05
C TRP A 159 3.79 7.15 9.71
N CYS A 160 4.71 7.20 10.67
CA CYS A 160 6.09 7.64 10.43
C CYS A 160 6.81 6.74 9.42
N SER A 161 6.56 5.42 9.43
CA SER A 161 7.15 4.50 8.46
C SER A 161 6.68 4.79 7.04
N LEU A 162 5.40 5.11 6.84
CA LEU A 162 4.88 5.56 5.54
C LEU A 162 5.63 6.82 5.06
N ILE A 163 5.75 7.82 5.93
CA ILE A 163 6.45 9.07 5.60
C ILE A 163 7.91 8.81 5.26
N ALA A 164 8.61 8.01 6.06
CA ALA A 164 10.00 7.66 5.80
C ALA A 164 10.16 6.98 4.42
N GLY A 165 9.24 6.07 4.08
CA GLY A 165 9.17 5.46 2.76
C GLY A 165 8.95 6.47 1.64
N ALA A 166 8.00 7.40 1.81
CA ALA A 166 7.71 8.44 0.81
C ALA A 166 8.88 9.42 0.61
N VAL A 167 9.55 9.82 1.69
CA VAL A 167 10.78 10.64 1.63
C VAL A 167 11.87 9.90 0.89
N ALA A 168 12.11 8.62 1.21
CA ALA A 168 13.08 7.79 0.51
C ALA A 168 12.73 7.63 -0.98
N GLY A 169 11.46 7.36 -1.30
CA GLY A 169 10.99 7.25 -2.69
C GLY A 169 11.17 8.54 -3.48
N THR A 170 10.88 9.68 -2.87
CA THR A 170 11.08 11.01 -3.49
C THR A 170 12.56 11.29 -3.74
N ALA A 171 13.42 11.01 -2.75
CA ALA A 171 14.87 11.17 -2.90
C ALA A 171 15.43 10.26 -4.00
N LEU A 172 14.99 8.99 -4.05
CA LEU A 172 15.40 8.04 -5.08
C LEU A 172 14.88 8.41 -6.47
N PHE A 173 13.70 9.02 -6.57
CA PHE A 173 13.16 9.50 -7.83
C PHE A 173 14.06 10.58 -8.46
N ALA A 174 14.66 11.45 -7.65
CA ALA A 174 15.55 12.50 -8.15
C ALA A 174 16.74 11.95 -8.95
N SER A 175 17.32 10.81 -8.52
CA SER A 175 18.47 10.19 -9.18
C SER A 175 18.12 9.05 -10.13
N LEU A 176 17.11 8.23 -9.80
CA LEU A 176 16.77 7.01 -10.53
C LEU A 176 15.47 7.10 -11.32
N GLN A 177 14.71 8.19 -11.17
CA GLN A 177 13.36 8.33 -11.72
C GLN A 177 12.50 7.10 -11.36
N LEU A 178 11.80 6.51 -12.32
CA LEU A 178 11.01 5.29 -12.11
C LEU A 178 11.85 4.01 -11.97
N GLY A 179 13.17 4.07 -12.23
CA GLY A 179 14.09 2.97 -11.92
C GLY A 179 14.12 2.63 -10.44
N ALA A 180 13.74 3.57 -9.56
CA ALA A 180 13.55 3.33 -8.13
C ALA A 180 12.52 2.23 -7.81
N LEU A 181 11.62 1.87 -8.73
CA LEU A 181 10.70 0.74 -8.57
C LEU A 181 11.43 -0.59 -8.35
N TRP A 182 12.64 -0.77 -8.91
CA TRP A 182 13.44 -1.97 -8.66
C TRP A 182 13.86 -2.09 -7.19
N LEU A 183 14.14 -0.96 -6.53
CA LEU A 183 14.44 -0.93 -5.10
C LEU A 183 13.19 -1.23 -4.26
N ALA A 184 12.00 -0.74 -4.68
CA ALA A 184 10.74 -1.13 -4.06
C ALA A 184 10.47 -2.64 -4.20
N CYS A 185 10.78 -3.23 -5.37
CA CYS A 185 10.68 -4.68 -5.59
C CYS A 185 11.65 -5.45 -4.68
N ALA A 186 12.92 -5.02 -4.59
CA ALA A 186 13.91 -5.64 -3.72
C ALA A 186 13.49 -5.58 -2.24
N TRP A 187 12.94 -4.44 -1.80
CA TRP A 187 12.39 -4.29 -0.46
C TRP A 187 11.19 -5.20 -0.22
N CYS A 188 10.25 -5.29 -1.17
CA CYS A 188 9.11 -6.20 -1.08
C CYS A 188 9.55 -7.67 -1.03
N LEU A 189 10.57 -8.05 -1.79
CA LEU A 189 11.17 -9.39 -1.75
C LEU A 189 11.79 -9.68 -0.38
N ALA A 190 12.49 -8.72 0.22
CA ALA A 190 13.04 -8.86 1.57
C ALA A 190 11.92 -9.04 2.62
N LEU A 191 10.81 -8.31 2.51
CA LEU A 191 9.64 -8.47 3.37
C LEU A 191 8.96 -9.84 3.19
N LEU A 192 8.86 -10.31 1.93
CA LEU A 192 8.37 -11.65 1.62
C LEU A 192 9.26 -12.73 2.25
N ALA A 193 10.58 -12.65 2.05
CA ALA A 193 11.54 -13.58 2.67
C ALA A 193 11.46 -13.55 4.20
N TRP A 194 11.33 -12.36 4.80
CA TRP A 194 11.13 -12.20 6.24
C TRP A 194 9.82 -12.85 6.71
N SER A 195 8.74 -12.75 5.92
CA SER A 195 7.46 -13.36 6.28
C SER A 195 7.52 -14.89 6.36
N PHE A 196 8.41 -15.54 5.59
CA PHE A 196 8.66 -16.98 5.74
C PHE A 196 9.36 -17.33 7.06
N ARG A 197 10.23 -16.45 7.58
CA ARG A 197 10.86 -16.64 8.91
C ARG A 197 9.87 -16.53 10.07
N ILE A 198 8.81 -15.72 9.92
CA ILE A 198 7.73 -15.62 10.93
C ILE A 198 6.86 -16.89 10.94
N GLY A 199 6.82 -17.63 9.82
CA GLY A 199 5.99 -18.81 9.65
C GLY A 199 4.53 -18.50 9.29
N PRO A 200 3.75 -19.54 8.95
CA PRO A 200 2.32 -19.42 8.68
C PRO A 200 1.55 -19.06 9.96
N LEU A 201 0.29 -18.65 9.80
CA LEU A 201 -0.56 -18.41 10.96
C LEU A 201 -0.81 -19.70 11.75
N PRO A 202 -0.91 -19.61 13.09
CA PRO A 202 -1.31 -20.74 13.92
C PRO A 202 -2.66 -21.31 13.44
N GLN A 203 -2.82 -22.63 13.49
CA GLN A 203 -4.12 -23.24 13.25
C GLN A 203 -5.07 -22.81 14.37
N SER A 204 -6.25 -22.28 14.03
CA SER A 204 -7.31 -22.12 15.02
C SER A 204 -7.69 -23.51 15.53
N PRO A 205 -7.84 -23.74 16.84
CA PRO A 205 -8.39 -25.01 17.33
C PRO A 205 -9.76 -25.21 16.69
N ALA A 206 -9.97 -26.42 16.15
CA ALA A 206 -11.23 -26.86 15.57
C ALA A 206 -12.35 -26.92 16.61
#